data_AF-A0A6L6ETY4-F1
#
_entry.id   AF-A0A6L6ETY4-F1
#
_cell.length_a   1.000
_cell.length_b   1.000
_cell.length_c   1.000
_cell.angle_alpha   90.00
_cell.angle_beta   90.00
_cell.angle_gamma   90.00
#
_symmetry.space_group_name_H-M   'P 1'
#
loop_
_entity.id
_entity.type
_entity.pdbx_description
1 polymer ?
#
loop_
_entity_poly.entity_id
_entity_poly.type
_entity_poly.pdbx_seq_one_letter_code
_entity_poly.pdbx_strand_id
1 'polypeptide(L)'
;MSEPHDHVHGDSPGQAHDPDHSHDPDHGGSHSHTHDDSVIQGPVAWEGITIPAADGPTTRVAWFHCFSGIAGDMALGALIDAGADVDELRSMLARLPVGGWSIETETVLRSGIGGTKVHVHTEATPPARSAAVVAAIVADAKLPDRVHRRALATFRALAEAEGRLHRQPPESVHFHEVGALDAIIDVVGVCIALELLGVDEVASSPVADGTGTVRAAHGVLPVPVPAVVALLAGAPTYGLDVERELTTPTGAALLAANV
;
A
#
# COMPACT_ATOMS: atom_id res chain seq x y z
N MET A 1 13.91 59.38 -12.08
CA MET A 1 14.89 60.05 -12.97
C MET A 1 16.12 59.17 -12.95
N SER A 2 16.66 58.59 -14.01
CA SER A 2 16.28 58.25 -15.38
C SER A 2 17.41 57.28 -15.78
N GLU A 3 17.12 56.23 -16.55
CA GLU A 3 18.17 55.34 -17.09
C GLU A 3 19.18 56.10 -17.97
N PRO A 4 20.31 55.45 -18.31
CA PRO A 4 20.36 54.96 -19.68
C PRO A 4 20.97 53.55 -19.86
N HIS A 5 20.48 52.90 -20.91
CA HIS A 5 20.99 51.70 -21.54
C HIS A 5 22.30 51.97 -22.31
N ASP A 6 23.14 50.95 -22.45
CA ASP A 6 23.92 50.75 -23.67
C ASP A 6 24.20 49.26 -23.97
N HIS A 7 24.15 48.92 -25.26
CA HIS A 7 24.18 47.57 -25.84
C HIS A 7 25.60 47.08 -26.16
N VAL A 8 25.82 45.75 -26.14
CA VAL A 8 26.98 45.10 -26.78
C VAL A 8 26.51 43.92 -27.65
N HIS A 9 27.18 43.80 -28.80
CA HIS A 9 26.96 42.96 -29.98
C HIS A 9 27.47 41.51 -29.91
N GLY A 10 26.98 40.67 -30.84
CA GLY A 10 27.58 39.42 -31.36
C GLY A 10 26.77 38.18 -30.99
N ASP A 11 26.28 37.31 -31.88
CA ASP A 11 26.70 36.93 -33.23
C ASP A 11 25.53 36.44 -34.09
N SER A 12 25.73 36.50 -35.42
CA SER A 12 24.79 36.12 -36.47
C SER A 12 24.51 34.60 -36.56
N PRO A 13 23.35 34.21 -37.12
CA PRO A 13 22.88 32.82 -37.19
C PRO A 13 23.40 32.09 -38.43
N GLY A 14 23.89 30.86 -38.22
CA GLY A 14 24.28 29.93 -39.26
C GLY A 14 23.17 28.94 -39.61
N GLN A 15 22.84 28.94 -40.89
CA GLN A 15 22.39 27.83 -41.72
C GLN A 15 20.91 27.42 -41.74
N ALA A 16 20.49 27.22 -42.99
CA ALA A 16 19.15 27.10 -43.49
C ALA A 16 18.71 25.64 -43.65
N HIS A 17 17.41 25.47 -43.51
CA HIS A 17 16.50 24.45 -44.03
C HIS A 17 17.03 23.32 -44.92
N ASP A 18 16.64 22.09 -44.55
CA ASP A 18 16.19 21.06 -45.50
C ASP A 18 15.00 20.31 -44.86
N PRO A 19 13.80 20.23 -45.49
CA PRO A 19 12.65 19.52 -44.94
C PRO A 19 12.32 18.29 -45.80
N ASP A 20 12.75 17.10 -45.37
CA ASP A 20 12.13 15.86 -45.85
C ASP A 20 12.29 14.72 -44.84
N HIS A 21 11.31 14.57 -43.96
CA HIS A 21 11.05 13.29 -43.31
C HIS A 21 9.54 13.10 -43.24
N SER A 22 9.03 12.31 -44.18
CA SER A 22 7.73 11.69 -44.15
C SER A 22 7.56 10.87 -42.86
N HIS A 23 6.60 11.26 -42.03
CA HIS A 23 6.10 10.41 -40.96
C HIS A 23 5.07 9.44 -41.53
N ASP A 24 5.41 8.15 -41.48
CA ASP A 24 4.48 7.04 -41.66
C ASP A 24 3.87 6.70 -40.29
N PRO A 25 2.56 6.86 -40.04
CA PRO A 25 1.95 6.52 -38.76
C PRO A 25 1.21 5.20 -38.91
N ASP A 26 1.93 4.08 -38.87
CA ASP A 26 1.26 2.79 -38.69
C ASP A 26 2.10 1.76 -37.93
N HIS A 27 2.01 1.83 -36.60
CA HIS A 27 2.25 0.67 -35.74
C HIS A 27 1.15 0.58 -34.69
N GLY A 28 -0.08 0.32 -35.17
CA GLY A 28 -1.11 -0.33 -34.38
C GLY A 28 -0.74 -1.79 -34.14
N GLY A 29 0.11 -2.04 -33.15
CA GLY A 29 0.39 -3.38 -32.64
C GLY A 29 0.03 -3.45 -31.16
N SER A 30 -1.17 -3.94 -30.84
CA SER A 30 -1.49 -4.32 -29.46
C SER A 30 -0.65 -5.55 -29.10
N HIS A 31 0.42 -5.36 -28.36
CA HIS A 31 1.15 -6.48 -27.76
C HIS A 31 0.31 -7.01 -26.58
N SER A 32 -0.51 -8.03 -26.83
CA SER A 32 -1.11 -8.83 -25.76
C SER A 32 -0.01 -9.72 -25.18
N HIS A 33 0.49 -9.38 -24.01
CA HIS A 33 1.31 -10.29 -23.22
C HIS A 33 0.36 -11.17 -22.40
N THR A 34 0.22 -12.43 -22.81
CA THR A 34 -0.32 -13.47 -21.94
C THR A 34 0.77 -13.83 -20.94
N HIS A 35 0.55 -13.50 -19.67
CA HIS A 35 1.38 -14.02 -18.59
C HIS A 35 1.06 -15.50 -18.40
N ASP A 36 2.09 -16.32 -18.49
CA ASP A 36 2.03 -17.73 -18.12
C ASP A 36 2.37 -17.81 -16.63
N ASP A 37 1.33 -17.88 -15.79
CA ASP A 37 1.44 -17.95 -14.34
C ASP A 37 2.02 -19.31 -13.85
N SER A 38 2.29 -20.25 -14.77
CA SER A 38 2.94 -21.53 -14.43
C SER A 38 4.40 -21.37 -13.97
N VAL A 39 5.02 -20.20 -14.19
CA VAL A 39 6.42 -19.94 -13.81
C VAL A 39 6.60 -19.79 -12.28
N ILE A 40 5.56 -19.36 -11.55
CA ILE A 40 5.67 -19.13 -10.09
C ILE A 40 5.22 -20.36 -9.28
N GLN A 41 4.33 -21.18 -9.83
CA GLN A 41 3.79 -22.35 -9.13
C GLN A 41 4.19 -23.66 -9.82
N GLY A 42 5.46 -24.02 -9.65
CA GLY A 42 6.01 -25.32 -10.02
C GLY A 42 7.41 -25.50 -9.46
N PRO A 43 7.93 -26.73 -9.33
CA PRO A 43 9.34 -26.92 -9.01
C PRO A 43 10.16 -26.20 -10.08
N VAL A 44 10.95 -25.21 -9.68
CA VAL A 44 11.90 -24.55 -10.58
C VAL A 44 12.98 -25.57 -10.90
N ALA A 45 12.77 -26.33 -11.97
CA ALA A 45 13.75 -27.27 -12.48
C ALA A 45 14.85 -26.46 -13.18
N TRP A 46 15.87 -26.04 -12.43
CA TRP A 46 17.21 -25.97 -13.03
C TRP A 46 17.54 -27.42 -13.39
N GLU A 47 17.76 -27.73 -14.68
CA GLU A 47 18.04 -29.11 -15.12
C GLU A 47 19.03 -29.79 -14.17
N GLY A 48 18.56 -30.84 -13.48
CA GLY A 48 19.38 -31.67 -12.60
C GLY A 48 19.50 -31.26 -11.13
N ILE A 49 18.82 -30.21 -10.64
CA ILE A 49 18.86 -29.83 -9.22
C ILE A 49 17.49 -30.08 -8.57
N THR A 50 17.43 -31.07 -7.68
CA THR A 50 16.28 -31.28 -6.79
C THR A 50 16.54 -30.55 -5.47
N ILE A 51 15.74 -29.53 -5.16
CA ILE A 51 15.73 -28.93 -3.83
C ILE A 51 14.89 -29.86 -2.93
N PRO A 52 15.48 -30.48 -1.89
CA PRO A 52 14.71 -31.29 -0.97
C PRO A 52 13.65 -30.46 -0.26
N ALA A 53 12.45 -31.02 -0.09
CA ALA A 53 11.41 -30.40 0.73
C ALA A 53 11.90 -30.31 2.18
N ALA A 54 11.66 -29.16 2.82
CA ALA A 54 11.89 -29.02 4.24
C ALA A 54 10.79 -29.77 5.00
N ASP A 55 11.11 -30.94 5.55
CA ASP A 55 10.18 -31.73 6.37
C ASP A 55 10.21 -31.25 7.83
N GLY A 56 9.06 -30.78 8.33
CA GLY A 56 8.82 -30.40 9.72
C GLY A 56 7.59 -29.50 9.87
N PRO A 57 7.04 -29.32 11.09
CA PRO A 57 6.09 -28.23 11.32
C PRO A 57 6.81 -26.91 11.03
N THR A 58 6.41 -26.23 9.97
CA THR A 58 7.04 -25.00 9.50
C THR A 58 6.19 -23.82 9.93
N THR A 59 6.74 -22.95 10.79
CA THR A 59 6.17 -21.61 11.00
C THR A 59 6.37 -20.83 9.72
N ARG A 60 5.29 -20.32 9.13
CA ARG A 60 5.39 -19.44 7.96
C ARG A 60 5.44 -17.99 8.40
N VAL A 61 6.49 -17.27 8.00
CA VAL A 61 6.70 -15.87 8.36
C VAL A 61 6.55 -14.99 7.12
N ALA A 62 5.73 -13.94 7.20
CA ALA A 62 5.78 -12.83 6.24
C ALA A 62 6.75 -11.77 6.75
N TRP A 63 7.82 -11.51 5.99
CA TRP A 63 8.80 -10.48 6.33
C TRP A 63 8.68 -9.28 5.40
N PHE A 64 8.26 -8.13 5.93
CA PHE A 64 8.13 -6.88 5.19
C PHE A 64 9.43 -6.08 5.19
N HIS A 65 9.99 -5.83 4.00
CA HIS A 65 11.12 -4.92 3.82
C HIS A 65 10.62 -3.49 3.64
N CYS A 66 10.43 -2.76 4.73
CA CYS A 66 9.84 -1.42 4.76
C CYS A 66 10.83 -0.30 4.38
N PHE A 67 11.72 -0.56 3.41
CA PHE A 67 12.79 0.38 3.06
C PHE A 67 12.29 1.69 2.43
N SER A 68 11.09 1.65 1.83
CA SER A 68 10.39 2.80 1.24
C SER A 68 9.07 3.08 1.97
N GLY A 69 8.99 2.70 3.25
CA GLY A 69 7.79 2.78 4.06
C GLY A 69 6.79 1.66 3.79
N ILE A 70 5.57 1.83 4.28
CA ILE A 70 4.47 0.87 4.14
C ILE A 70 3.11 1.57 4.11
N ALA A 71 2.25 1.17 3.18
CA ALA A 71 0.84 1.54 3.11
C ALA A 71 -0.05 0.30 3.06
N GLY A 72 -1.36 0.47 3.28
CA GLY A 72 -2.32 -0.64 3.27
C GLY A 72 -2.38 -1.36 1.93
N ASP A 73 -2.61 -0.62 0.86
CA ASP A 73 -2.58 -1.08 -0.53
C ASP A 73 -1.22 -1.66 -0.95
N MET A 74 -0.10 -1.07 -0.51
CA MET A 74 1.25 -1.58 -0.77
C MET A 74 1.48 -2.94 -0.09
N ALA A 75 1.05 -3.09 1.17
CA ALA A 75 1.15 -4.35 1.89
C ALA A 75 0.26 -5.43 1.26
N LEU A 76 -0.95 -5.06 0.84
CA LEU A 76 -1.87 -5.94 0.14
C LEU A 76 -1.30 -6.39 -1.22
N GLY A 77 -0.77 -5.46 -2.00
CA GLY A 77 -0.11 -5.74 -3.27
C GLY A 77 1.07 -6.68 -3.11
N ALA A 78 1.92 -6.46 -2.10
CA ALA A 78 3.05 -7.34 -1.81
C ALA A 78 2.62 -8.78 -1.48
N LEU A 79 1.53 -8.97 -0.74
CA LEU A 79 1.03 -10.30 -0.40
C LEU A 79 0.33 -11.00 -1.58
N ILE A 80 -0.37 -10.25 -2.42
CA ILE A 80 -0.92 -10.78 -3.68
C ILE A 80 0.22 -11.22 -4.60
N ASP A 81 1.25 -10.39 -4.75
CA ASP A 81 2.44 -10.71 -5.54
C ASP A 81 3.18 -11.95 -5.02
N ALA A 82 3.14 -12.17 -3.70
CA ALA A 82 3.68 -13.37 -3.04
C ALA A 82 2.82 -14.64 -3.23
N GLY A 83 1.65 -14.53 -3.88
CA GLY A 83 0.80 -15.67 -4.26
C GLY A 83 -0.55 -15.77 -3.53
N ALA A 84 -1.02 -14.72 -2.86
CA ALA A 84 -2.38 -14.70 -2.32
C ALA A 84 -3.40 -14.58 -3.47
N ASP A 85 -4.34 -15.52 -3.56
CA ASP A 85 -5.35 -15.56 -4.62
C ASP A 85 -6.31 -14.36 -4.53
N VAL A 86 -6.37 -13.56 -5.60
CA VAL A 86 -7.17 -12.32 -5.65
C VAL A 86 -8.66 -12.60 -5.66
N ASP A 87 -9.11 -13.69 -6.28
CA ASP A 87 -10.53 -14.01 -6.39
C ASP A 87 -11.06 -14.57 -5.07
N GLU A 88 -10.28 -15.39 -4.36
CA GLU A 88 -10.59 -15.83 -3.00
C GLU A 88 -10.60 -14.63 -2.03
N LEU A 89 -9.63 -13.73 -2.16
CA LEU A 89 -9.57 -12.48 -1.39
C LEU A 89 -10.83 -11.61 -1.61
N ARG A 90 -11.23 -11.41 -2.86
CA ARG A 90 -12.47 -10.68 -3.21
C ARG A 90 -13.71 -11.34 -2.63
N SER A 91 -13.81 -12.66 -2.75
CA SER A 91 -14.92 -13.46 -2.20
C SER A 91 -15.03 -13.30 -0.68
N MET A 92 -13.90 -13.31 0.03
CA MET A 92 -13.87 -13.11 1.47
C MET A 92 -14.22 -11.67 1.86
N LEU A 93 -13.69 -10.67 1.17
CA LEU A 93 -14.02 -9.26 1.41
C LEU A 93 -15.51 -8.95 1.15
N ALA A 94 -16.13 -9.59 0.16
CA ALA A 94 -17.57 -9.45 -0.14
C ALA A 94 -18.50 -9.88 1.01
N ARG A 95 -17.95 -10.53 2.05
CA ARG A 95 -18.68 -10.91 3.27
C ARG A 95 -18.81 -9.76 4.26
N LEU A 96 -18.02 -8.70 4.12
CA LEU A 96 -18.18 -7.49 4.93
C LEU A 96 -19.55 -6.87 4.61
N PRO A 97 -20.34 -6.46 5.60
CA PRO A 97 -21.67 -5.85 5.40
C PRO A 97 -21.58 -4.39 4.90
N VAL A 98 -20.70 -4.13 3.93
CA VAL A 98 -20.49 -2.83 3.30
C VAL A 98 -20.33 -3.01 1.79
N GLY A 99 -21.10 -2.24 1.02
CA GLY A 99 -20.97 -2.17 -0.44
C GLY A 99 -20.21 -0.92 -0.88
N GLY A 100 -20.22 -0.63 -2.18
CA GLY A 100 -19.65 0.59 -2.75
C GLY A 100 -18.12 0.57 -2.81
N TRP A 101 -17.50 -0.60 -2.95
CA TRP A 101 -16.08 -0.75 -3.16
C TRP A 101 -15.77 -1.76 -4.26
N SER A 102 -14.60 -1.64 -4.87
CA SER A 102 -14.01 -2.65 -5.73
C SER A 102 -12.48 -2.68 -5.58
N ILE A 103 -11.87 -3.82 -5.94
CA ILE A 103 -10.42 -3.98 -5.98
C ILE A 103 -10.01 -4.30 -7.41
N GLU A 104 -9.09 -3.51 -7.93
CA GLU A 104 -8.34 -3.80 -9.16
C GLU A 104 -6.88 -4.08 -8.82
N THR A 105 -6.27 -5.01 -9.54
CA THR A 105 -4.86 -5.38 -9.40
C THR A 105 -4.18 -5.26 -10.74
N GLU A 106 -3.05 -4.58 -10.77
CA GLU A 106 -2.25 -4.34 -11.98
C GLU A 106 -0.84 -4.88 -11.76
N THR A 107 -0.35 -5.72 -12.67
CA THR A 107 1.07 -6.06 -12.74
C THR A 107 1.83 -4.85 -13.26
N VAL A 108 2.77 -4.33 -12.47
CA VAL A 108 3.54 -3.14 -12.82
C VAL A 108 5.03 -3.46 -12.93
N LEU A 109 5.71 -2.73 -13.82
CA LEU A 109 7.17 -2.68 -13.88
C LEU A 109 7.64 -1.28 -13.43
N ARG A 110 8.53 -1.23 -12.45
CA ARG A 110 9.12 0.01 -11.92
C ARG A 110 10.63 -0.13 -11.96
N SER A 111 11.27 0.65 -12.83
CA SER A 111 12.73 0.59 -13.05
C SER A 111 13.24 -0.83 -13.33
N GLY A 112 12.45 -1.64 -14.05
CA GLY A 112 12.78 -3.03 -14.38
C GLY A 112 12.44 -4.07 -13.30
N ILE A 113 11.88 -3.67 -12.17
CA ILE A 113 11.43 -4.58 -11.10
C ILE A 113 9.92 -4.75 -11.19
N GLY A 114 9.46 -6.00 -11.24
CA GLY A 114 8.04 -6.35 -11.26
C GLY A 114 7.41 -6.24 -9.87
N GLY A 115 6.11 -6.01 -9.83
CA GLY A 115 5.30 -6.16 -8.63
C GLY A 115 3.82 -5.96 -8.92
N THR A 116 2.99 -6.23 -7.92
CA THR A 116 1.54 -6.03 -8.02
C THR A 116 1.13 -4.72 -7.37
N LYS A 117 0.44 -3.88 -8.13
CA LYS A 117 -0.18 -2.66 -7.64
C LYS A 117 -1.67 -2.90 -7.39
N VAL A 118 -2.14 -2.51 -6.22
CA VAL A 118 -3.55 -2.63 -5.84
C VAL A 118 -4.22 -1.28 -5.90
N HIS A 119 -5.43 -1.27 -6.44
CA HIS A 119 -6.29 -0.12 -6.55
C HIS A 119 -7.61 -0.43 -5.82
N VAL A 120 -7.80 0.19 -4.66
CA VAL A 120 -9.07 0.14 -3.95
C VAL A 120 -9.92 1.33 -4.37
N HIS A 121 -11.01 1.05 -5.07
CA HIS A 121 -11.98 2.06 -5.47
C HIS A 121 -13.15 2.05 -4.50
N THR A 122 -13.61 3.23 -4.11
CA THR A 122 -14.78 3.37 -3.24
C THR A 122 -15.71 4.46 -3.77
N GLU A 123 -17.01 4.24 -3.65
CA GLU A 123 -18.02 5.26 -3.94
C GLU A 123 -17.82 6.47 -3.02
N ALA A 124 -18.05 7.67 -3.56
CA ALA A 124 -17.82 8.91 -2.84
C ALA A 124 -18.76 9.04 -1.62
N THR A 125 -18.16 8.95 -0.44
CA THR A 125 -18.66 9.38 0.89
C THR A 125 -19.82 8.60 1.53
N PRO A 126 -19.57 7.45 2.15
CA PRO A 126 -20.09 7.20 3.49
C PRO A 126 -19.30 8.07 4.49
N PRO A 127 -19.94 8.66 5.52
CA PRO A 127 -19.21 9.39 6.55
C PRO A 127 -18.17 8.49 7.24
N ALA A 128 -17.05 9.10 7.61
CA ALA A 128 -16.06 8.56 8.53
C ALA A 128 -16.73 7.76 9.66
N ARG A 129 -16.39 6.47 9.75
CA ARG A 129 -16.96 5.56 10.74
C ARG A 129 -16.24 5.70 12.08
N SER A 130 -16.97 5.50 13.17
CA SER A 130 -16.32 5.35 14.48
C SER A 130 -15.62 4.00 14.57
N ALA A 131 -14.63 3.90 15.46
CA ALA A 131 -13.92 2.65 15.74
C ALA A 131 -14.88 1.51 16.09
N ALA A 132 -15.94 1.80 16.86
CA ALA A 132 -16.98 0.83 17.21
C ALA A 132 -17.74 0.31 15.99
N VAL A 133 -18.07 1.17 15.02
CA VAL A 133 -18.76 0.77 13.78
C VAL A 133 -17.85 -0.09 12.92
N VAL A 134 -16.57 0.28 12.79
CA VAL A 134 -15.59 -0.53 12.03
C VAL A 134 -15.42 -1.91 12.66
N ALA A 135 -15.30 -1.99 13.98
CA ALA A 135 -15.20 -3.26 14.68
C ALA A 135 -16.43 -4.15 14.46
N ALA A 136 -17.64 -3.57 14.47
CA ALA A 136 -18.88 -4.29 14.17
C ALA A 136 -18.91 -4.85 12.73
N ILE A 137 -18.48 -4.05 11.74
CA ILE A 137 -18.39 -4.49 10.33
C ILE A 137 -17.48 -5.72 10.21
N VAL A 138 -16.30 -5.69 10.85
CA VAL A 138 -15.34 -6.80 10.82
C VAL A 138 -15.89 -8.03 11.54
N ALA A 139 -16.55 -7.85 12.68
CA ALA A 139 -17.16 -8.94 13.44
C ALA A 139 -18.29 -9.65 12.69
N ASP A 140 -19.14 -8.89 12.01
CA ASP A 140 -20.32 -9.42 11.30
C ASP A 140 -19.95 -10.17 10.01
N ALA A 141 -18.76 -9.96 9.46
CA ALA A 141 -18.29 -10.62 8.23
C ALA A 141 -18.05 -12.14 8.39
N LYS A 142 -17.95 -12.63 9.63
CA LYS A 142 -17.71 -14.05 9.99
C LYS A 142 -16.42 -14.62 9.37
N LEU A 143 -15.44 -13.77 9.09
CA LEU A 143 -14.15 -14.16 8.52
C LEU A 143 -13.43 -15.17 9.44
N PRO A 144 -12.45 -15.96 8.92
CA PRO A 144 -11.67 -16.87 9.75
C PRO A 144 -11.07 -16.18 10.98
N ASP A 145 -10.95 -16.92 12.10
CA ASP A 145 -10.57 -16.36 13.40
C ASP A 145 -9.24 -15.58 13.38
N ARG A 146 -8.26 -16.04 12.58
CA ARG A 146 -6.98 -15.35 12.38
C ARG A 146 -7.17 -14.01 11.68
N VAL A 147 -7.96 -13.96 10.61
CA VAL A 147 -8.30 -12.72 9.90
C VAL A 147 -9.00 -11.74 10.83
N HIS A 148 -10.04 -12.20 11.52
CA HIS A 148 -10.83 -11.39 12.44
C HIS A 148 -9.97 -10.78 13.56
N ARG A 149 -9.12 -11.60 14.20
CA ARG A 149 -8.22 -11.16 15.26
C ARG A 149 -7.20 -10.13 14.77
N ARG A 150 -6.56 -10.35 13.62
CA ARG A 150 -5.56 -9.43 13.04
C ARG A 150 -6.19 -8.09 12.66
N ALA A 151 -7.35 -8.13 12.00
CA ALA A 151 -8.06 -6.92 11.59
C ALA A 151 -8.50 -6.09 12.79
N LEU A 152 -9.13 -6.71 13.81
CA LEU A 152 -9.55 -6.00 15.02
C LEU A 152 -8.36 -5.46 15.83
N ALA A 153 -7.24 -6.20 15.91
CA ALA A 153 -6.02 -5.70 16.55
C ALA A 153 -5.48 -4.45 15.83
N THR A 154 -5.49 -4.45 14.50
CA THR A 154 -5.06 -3.33 13.67
C THR A 154 -5.94 -2.09 13.88
N PHE A 155 -7.27 -2.23 13.82
CA PHE A 155 -8.18 -1.11 14.09
C PHE A 155 -8.12 -0.63 15.54
N ARG A 156 -7.86 -1.52 16.48
CA ARG A 156 -7.63 -1.15 17.87
C ARG A 156 -6.37 -0.31 18.02
N ALA A 157 -5.26 -0.67 17.37
CA ALA A 157 -4.04 0.12 17.39
C ALA A 157 -4.29 1.54 16.83
N LEU A 158 -5.02 1.65 15.71
CA LEU A 158 -5.47 2.93 15.16
C LEU A 158 -6.31 3.72 16.17
N ALA A 159 -7.33 3.10 16.76
CA ALA A 159 -8.21 3.75 17.72
C ALA A 159 -7.46 4.22 18.98
N GLU A 160 -6.47 3.46 19.45
CA GLU A 160 -5.65 3.85 20.60
C GLU A 160 -4.71 5.03 20.26
N ALA A 161 -4.10 5.02 19.06
CA ALA A 161 -3.27 6.13 18.59
C ALA A 161 -4.10 7.42 18.43
N GLU A 162 -5.22 7.34 17.72
CA GLU A 162 -6.14 8.46 17.50
C GLU A 162 -6.76 8.94 18.81
N GLY A 163 -7.16 8.03 19.70
CA GLY A 163 -7.69 8.36 21.02
C GLY A 163 -6.70 9.19 21.85
N ARG A 164 -5.40 8.87 21.79
CA ARG A 164 -4.36 9.68 22.45
C ARG A 164 -4.23 11.06 21.83
N LEU A 165 -4.19 11.15 20.50
CA LEU A 165 -4.05 12.42 19.77
C LEU A 165 -5.24 13.36 20.02
N HIS A 166 -6.45 12.78 20.08
CA HIS A 166 -7.70 13.51 20.31
C HIS A 166 -8.13 13.59 21.78
N ARG A 167 -7.37 12.99 22.71
CA ARG A 167 -7.67 12.91 24.15
C ARG A 167 -9.06 12.35 24.46
N GLN A 168 -9.42 11.26 23.79
CA GLN A 168 -10.69 10.57 23.94
C GLN A 168 -10.49 9.06 24.11
N PRO A 169 -11.43 8.35 24.76
CA PRO A 169 -11.42 6.89 24.79
C PRO A 169 -11.40 6.27 23.39
N PRO A 170 -10.62 5.20 23.13
CA PRO A 170 -10.54 4.55 21.82
C PRO A 170 -11.90 4.19 21.22
N GLU A 171 -12.86 3.79 22.06
CA GLU A 171 -14.20 3.35 21.63
C GLU A 171 -15.05 4.52 21.09
N SER A 172 -14.71 5.75 21.49
CA SER A 172 -15.38 6.99 21.05
C SER A 172 -14.69 7.65 19.86
N VAL A 173 -13.60 7.08 19.34
CA VAL A 173 -12.87 7.66 18.22
C VAL A 173 -13.71 7.62 16.95
N HIS A 174 -13.82 8.77 16.31
CA HIS A 174 -14.26 8.91 14.93
C HIS A 174 -13.03 8.99 14.03
N PHE A 175 -12.86 8.02 13.16
CA PHE A 175 -11.71 8.00 12.28
C PHE A 175 -11.93 8.94 11.11
N HIS A 176 -11.19 10.05 11.08
CA HIS A 176 -11.36 11.06 10.03
C HIS A 176 -10.80 10.63 8.67
N GLU A 177 -9.79 9.75 8.67
CA GLU A 177 -9.10 9.28 7.46
C GLU A 177 -9.09 7.75 7.37
N VAL A 178 -8.79 7.08 8.49
CA VAL A 178 -8.65 5.61 8.54
C VAL A 178 -9.98 4.85 8.74
N GLY A 179 -11.11 5.55 8.80
CA GLY A 179 -12.46 4.96 8.89
C GLY A 179 -13.21 4.97 7.56
N ALA A 180 -12.54 5.49 6.52
CA ALA A 180 -13.02 5.41 5.16
C ALA A 180 -12.99 3.97 4.67
N LEU A 181 -13.78 3.71 3.62
CA LEU A 181 -14.01 2.36 3.15
C LEU A 181 -12.74 1.73 2.56
N ASP A 182 -11.89 2.53 1.93
CA ASP A 182 -10.58 2.12 1.40
C ASP A 182 -9.67 1.56 2.50
N ALA A 183 -9.53 2.27 3.62
CA ALA A 183 -8.74 1.80 4.76
C ALA A 183 -9.29 0.50 5.36
N ILE A 184 -10.62 0.31 5.36
CA ILE A 184 -11.23 -0.95 5.81
C ILE A 184 -10.85 -2.10 4.89
N ILE A 185 -10.99 -1.88 3.58
CA ILE A 185 -10.67 -2.89 2.57
C ILE A 185 -9.18 -3.22 2.55
N ASP A 186 -8.30 -2.24 2.72
CA ASP A 186 -6.86 -2.43 2.84
C ASP A 186 -6.50 -3.33 4.03
N VAL A 187 -6.93 -2.95 5.25
CA VAL A 187 -6.57 -3.69 6.47
C VAL A 187 -7.13 -5.11 6.43
N VAL A 188 -8.41 -5.25 6.11
CA VAL A 188 -9.05 -6.57 6.06
C VAL A 188 -8.47 -7.40 4.92
N GLY A 189 -8.18 -6.79 3.77
CA GLY A 189 -7.55 -7.42 2.63
C GLY A 189 -6.17 -7.98 2.98
N VAL A 190 -5.32 -7.20 3.65
CA VAL A 190 -4.01 -7.67 4.14
C VAL A 190 -4.18 -8.86 5.09
N CYS A 191 -5.12 -8.78 6.03
CA CYS A 191 -5.37 -9.86 6.99
C CYS A 191 -5.85 -11.15 6.30
N ILE A 192 -6.67 -11.03 5.25
CA ILE A 192 -7.11 -12.14 4.41
C ILE A 192 -5.93 -12.71 3.62
N ALA A 193 -5.12 -11.88 2.96
CA ALA A 193 -3.99 -12.33 2.18
C ALA A 193 -2.96 -13.10 3.05
N LEU A 194 -2.71 -12.65 4.28
CA LEU A 194 -1.90 -13.38 5.25
C LEU A 194 -2.51 -14.75 5.61
N GLU A 195 -3.83 -14.85 5.70
CA GLU A 195 -4.54 -16.12 5.96
C GLU A 195 -4.42 -17.07 4.78
N LEU A 196 -4.68 -16.59 3.55
CA LEU A 196 -4.59 -17.37 2.31
C LEU A 196 -3.18 -17.92 2.10
N LEU A 197 -2.17 -17.12 2.42
CA LEU A 197 -0.77 -17.55 2.40
C LEU A 197 -0.40 -18.44 3.59
N GLY A 198 -1.28 -18.70 4.54
CA GLY A 198 -0.97 -19.52 5.71
C GLY A 198 0.09 -18.91 6.64
N VAL A 199 0.26 -17.59 6.65
CA VAL A 199 1.30 -16.89 7.43
C VAL A 199 0.95 -16.90 8.90
N ASP A 200 1.83 -17.46 9.73
CA ASP A 200 1.72 -17.55 11.19
C ASP A 200 2.21 -16.29 11.89
N GLU A 201 3.37 -15.80 11.48
CA GLU A 201 4.04 -14.64 12.09
C GLU A 201 4.33 -13.57 11.05
N VAL A 202 4.28 -12.31 11.48
CA VAL A 202 4.68 -11.17 10.66
C VAL A 202 5.91 -10.54 11.29
N ALA A 203 6.88 -10.17 10.47
CA ALA A 203 8.08 -9.46 10.90
C ALA A 203 8.40 -8.35 9.90
N SER A 204 9.22 -7.38 10.30
CA SER A 204 9.65 -6.31 9.40
C SER A 204 11.10 -5.90 9.61
N SER A 205 11.67 -5.22 8.62
CA SER A 205 12.84 -4.36 8.81
C SER A 205 12.48 -3.13 9.66
N PRO A 206 13.46 -2.28 10.04
CA PRO A 206 13.16 -0.92 10.43
C PRO A 206 12.30 -0.23 9.37
N VAL A 207 11.40 0.65 9.81
CA VAL A 207 10.42 1.31 8.94
C VAL A 207 10.95 2.65 8.48
N ALA A 208 10.97 2.87 7.16
CA ALA A 208 11.35 4.14 6.59
C ALA A 208 10.19 5.14 6.59
N ASP A 209 10.48 6.40 6.92
CA ASP A 209 9.58 7.53 6.78
C ASP A 209 10.16 8.57 5.82
N GLY A 210 9.30 9.37 5.20
CA GLY A 210 9.71 10.51 4.38
C GLY A 210 9.74 11.83 5.15
N THR A 211 9.76 12.93 4.42
CA THR A 211 9.76 14.31 4.94
C THR A 211 8.67 15.15 4.28
N GLY A 212 8.52 16.40 4.73
CA GLY A 212 7.56 17.36 4.16
C GLY A 212 6.23 17.39 4.89
N THR A 213 5.16 17.61 4.14
CA THR A 213 3.79 17.74 4.69
C THR A 213 2.75 17.10 3.78
N VAL A 214 1.64 16.65 4.37
CA VAL A 214 0.46 16.14 3.65
C VAL A 214 -0.78 16.95 4.01
N ARG A 215 -1.76 16.96 3.10
CA ARG A 215 -3.08 17.54 3.34
C ARG A 215 -4.05 16.45 3.79
N ALA A 216 -4.64 16.69 4.93
CA ALA A 216 -5.48 15.80 5.70
C ALA A 216 -6.82 16.46 6.06
N ALA A 217 -7.77 15.71 6.58
CA ALA A 217 -8.98 16.23 7.22
C ALA A 217 -8.64 17.18 8.38
N HIS A 218 -7.48 16.97 9.01
CA HIS A 218 -6.91 17.79 10.07
C HIS A 218 -6.14 19.02 9.57
N GLY A 219 -6.18 19.33 8.28
CA GLY A 219 -5.42 20.42 7.66
C GLY A 219 -4.07 19.93 7.12
N VAL A 220 -3.02 20.74 7.27
CA VAL A 220 -1.68 20.37 6.82
C VAL A 220 -0.94 19.71 7.98
N LEU A 221 -0.49 18.47 7.78
CA LEU A 221 0.23 17.68 8.78
C LEU A 221 1.69 17.47 8.36
N PRO A 222 2.64 17.36 9.31
CA PRO A 222 4.01 16.96 8.98
C PRO A 222 4.06 15.51 8.52
N VAL A 223 5.10 15.14 7.78
CA VAL A 223 5.48 13.75 7.53
C VAL A 223 6.69 13.41 8.41
N PRO A 224 6.65 12.30 9.18
CA PRO A 224 5.52 11.39 9.36
C PRO A 224 4.35 12.06 10.09
N VAL A 225 3.12 11.66 9.73
CA VAL A 225 1.91 12.19 10.38
C VAL A 225 1.83 11.76 11.84
N PRO A 226 1.18 12.54 12.73
CA PRO A 226 1.15 12.25 14.17
C PRO A 226 0.66 10.84 14.53
N ALA A 227 -0.27 10.28 13.76
CA ALA A 227 -0.76 8.91 13.94
C ALA A 227 0.35 7.88 13.70
N VAL A 228 1.15 8.03 12.65
CA VAL A 228 2.31 7.14 12.36
C VAL A 228 3.32 7.21 13.49
N VAL A 229 3.65 8.41 13.97
CA VAL A 229 4.56 8.60 15.12
C VAL A 229 4.04 7.88 16.38
N ALA A 230 2.73 7.96 16.64
CA ALA A 230 2.12 7.30 17.79
C ALA A 230 2.07 5.76 17.65
N LEU A 231 1.80 5.26 16.45
CA LEU A 231 1.71 3.82 16.14
C LEU A 231 3.07 3.14 16.19
N LEU A 232 4.12 3.79 15.68
CA LEU A 232 5.48 3.24 15.63
C LEU A 232 6.33 3.61 16.86
N ALA A 233 5.70 4.09 17.93
CA ALA A 233 6.40 4.47 19.15
C ALA A 233 7.14 3.25 19.76
N GLY A 234 8.48 3.30 19.75
CA GLY A 234 9.35 2.22 20.24
C GLY A 234 9.77 1.21 19.18
N ALA A 235 9.23 1.28 17.97
CA ALA A 235 9.70 0.49 16.83
C ALA A 235 10.98 1.13 16.22
N PRO A 236 11.87 0.33 15.61
CA PRO A 236 13.01 0.88 14.88
C PRO A 236 12.52 1.60 13.61
N THR A 237 12.79 2.90 13.51
CA THR A 237 12.45 3.72 12.34
C THR A 237 13.63 4.55 11.88
N TYR A 238 13.61 5.01 10.63
CA TYR A 238 14.59 5.94 10.08
C TYR A 238 13.96 6.85 9.01
N GLY A 239 14.49 8.06 8.85
CA GLY A 239 14.03 9.01 7.85
C GLY A 239 14.82 8.91 6.54
N LEU A 240 14.13 9.09 5.42
CA LEU A 240 14.69 9.29 4.10
C LEU A 240 14.43 10.73 3.64
N ASP A 241 15.37 11.30 2.88
CA ASP A 241 15.21 12.63 2.26
C ASP A 241 14.32 12.54 1.01
N VAL A 242 13.05 12.18 1.23
CA VAL A 242 12.02 12.04 0.21
C VAL A 242 10.79 12.80 0.69
N GLU A 243 10.44 13.87 -0.03
CA GLU A 243 9.33 14.77 0.32
C GLU A 243 7.96 14.16 -0.03
N ARG A 244 7.63 13.01 0.57
CA ARG A 244 6.34 12.29 0.46
C ARG A 244 6.06 11.50 1.72
N GLU A 245 4.78 11.22 1.98
CA GLU A 245 4.40 10.19 2.94
C GLU A 245 4.75 8.81 2.37
N LEU A 246 5.71 8.15 3.04
CA LEU A 246 6.16 6.79 2.69
C LEU A 246 5.45 5.73 3.52
N THR A 247 5.22 6.03 4.79
CA THR A 247 4.45 5.19 5.69
C THR A 247 3.14 5.88 6.03
N THR A 248 2.02 5.22 5.75
CA THR A 248 0.69 5.73 6.08
C THR A 248 0.23 5.21 7.44
N PRO A 249 -0.74 5.85 8.10
CA PRO A 249 -1.32 5.35 9.35
C PRO A 249 -1.79 3.90 9.25
N THR A 250 -2.39 3.52 8.12
CA THR A 250 -2.86 2.14 7.87
C THR A 250 -1.71 1.14 7.84
N GLY A 251 -0.63 1.44 7.11
CA GLY A 251 0.55 0.58 7.04
C GLY A 251 1.26 0.47 8.40
N ALA A 252 1.42 1.59 9.11
CA ALA A 252 2.00 1.61 10.45
C ALA A 252 1.19 0.78 11.46
N ALA A 253 -0.14 0.86 11.39
CA ALA A 253 -1.01 0.07 12.26
C ALA A 253 -0.96 -1.42 11.98
N LEU A 254 -0.85 -1.82 10.71
CA LEU A 254 -0.66 -3.22 10.34
C LEU A 254 0.61 -3.79 10.96
N LEU A 255 1.73 -3.04 10.94
CA LEU A 255 2.95 -3.47 11.62
C LEU A 255 2.78 -3.49 13.13
N ALA A 256 2.32 -2.38 13.73
CA ALA A 256 2.19 -2.25 15.18
C ALA A 256 1.28 -3.31 15.83
N ALA A 257 0.31 -3.84 15.10
CA ALA A 257 -0.60 -4.85 15.60
C ALA A 257 -0.17 -6.31 15.34
N ASN A 258 0.75 -6.55 14.39
CA ASN A 258 1.03 -7.91 13.90
C ASN A 258 2.52 -8.31 13.96
N VAL A 259 3.44 -7.37 14.20
CA VAL A 259 4.90 -7.57 14.37
C VAL A 259 5.27 -7.45 15.85
#